data_AF-L7FE65-F1
#
_entry.id   AF-L7FE65-F1
#
_cell.length_a   1.000
_cell.length_b   1.000
_cell.length_c   1.000
_cell.angle_alpha   90.00
_cell.angle_beta   90.00
_cell.angle_gamma   90.00
#
_symmetry.space_group_name_H-M   'P 1'
#
loop_
_entity.id
_entity.type
_entity.pdbx_description
1 polymer ?
#
loop_
_entity_poly.entity_id
_entity_poly.type
_entity_poly.pdbx_seq_one_letter_code
_entity_poly.pdbx_strand_id
1 'polypeptide(L)'
;MTRVAMFDLDGTLVDSPRAIVEAFAVAFEAMGADPRDPADVRATIGLPLEQAFGKLLGVPQDDPRVAEGVAQYQEAFRTVILPRARSLVFPGVAEGLDELRRRGVVLTVATSKFHTSADALLTAAGLRDHITVLIGADDVTYPKPHPESGLLILERLDARPEHAVMVGDTTHDLRMAEAAGIASVAVTYGVHQLAELEAARPTYVAETFPEVVAHIIGTLPDSGPAGATLVEDMLNDRTHHIEFNGHLTNHVKHAVVALAGLGIAPERIKAYHDNYVTLTPYGCPVEPARAPQQTVDDDNWLQLLGKREDFAAYCEFFDRREQELGMAEMLRRHLPRLLSGWVGALQHATIHLGWALDAGNRRMAIEGIAYLAFAHVDCHPERTVVSEAYGAELPKDSLLRLAHYWEENRQELGAWVQNLVDDTTADIHPELLRSGLQHRIARMLGEGHPRIYETPGWVNDRDTDASWDQLGYLVTLLYLAEPGDFLLLHLMTALHAMRHIADALPAEQRPEAVKCYWTGILGVLFSRGHFARPGKLTALDGLFDTAVDDVTDPRWAREWSWLIARAAEEEEEHNPKLVYVMREMWHRTGGRSVYRVAAGQFTATPELPATFEQPPVD
;
A
#
# COMPACT_ATOMS: atom_id res chain seq x y z
N MET A 1 -15.15 -18.16 2.54
CA MET A 1 -15.12 -19.12 1.41
C MET A 1 -14.12 -18.56 0.40
N THR A 2 -13.16 -19.35 -0.07
CA THR A 2 -12.05 -18.86 -0.90
C THR A 2 -12.50 -18.68 -2.36
N ARG A 3 -12.43 -17.46 -2.91
CA ARG A 3 -12.61 -17.19 -4.35
C ARG A 3 -11.28 -17.44 -5.06
N VAL A 4 -11.28 -18.23 -6.14
CA VAL A 4 -10.05 -18.61 -6.85
C VAL A 4 -10.14 -18.21 -8.32
N ALA A 5 -9.15 -17.48 -8.81
CA ALA A 5 -8.93 -17.31 -10.24
C ALA A 5 -7.69 -18.11 -10.64
N MET A 6 -7.88 -19.06 -11.55
CA MET A 6 -6.83 -19.87 -12.16
C MET A 6 -6.55 -19.30 -13.53
N PHE A 7 -5.32 -18.89 -13.79
CA PHE A 7 -4.91 -18.37 -15.09
C PHE A 7 -4.02 -19.38 -15.79
N ASP A 8 -4.20 -19.55 -17.10
CA ASP A 8 -3.07 -19.97 -17.93
C ASP A 8 -2.01 -18.86 -18.00
N LEU A 9 -0.78 -19.22 -18.35
CA LEU A 9 0.33 -18.26 -18.45
C LEU A 9 0.50 -17.75 -19.88
N ASP A 10 0.53 -18.67 -20.85
CA ASP A 10 1.01 -18.44 -22.20
C ASP A 10 -0.14 -18.09 -23.13
N GLY A 11 -0.15 -16.88 -23.69
CA GLY A 11 -1.30 -16.41 -24.47
C GLY A 11 -2.45 -15.87 -23.61
N THR A 12 -2.34 -15.97 -22.28
CA THR A 12 -3.32 -15.43 -21.33
C THR A 12 -2.78 -14.28 -20.49
N LEU A 13 -1.66 -14.46 -19.76
CA LEU A 13 -1.02 -13.40 -18.97
C LEU A 13 0.16 -12.75 -19.71
N VAL A 14 0.91 -13.56 -20.47
CA VAL A 14 2.10 -13.15 -21.21
C VAL A 14 1.97 -13.54 -22.68
N ASP A 15 2.29 -12.62 -23.60
CA ASP A 15 2.39 -12.85 -25.06
C ASP A 15 3.67 -13.66 -25.38
N SER A 16 3.67 -14.90 -24.91
CA SER A 16 4.75 -15.84 -25.15
C SER A 16 4.74 -16.49 -26.54
N PRO A 17 3.64 -16.61 -27.31
CA PRO A 17 3.72 -17.12 -28.68
C PRO A 17 4.69 -16.34 -29.55
N ARG A 18 4.71 -15.01 -29.40
CA ARG A 18 5.70 -14.14 -30.05
C ARG A 18 7.12 -14.43 -29.58
N ALA A 19 7.30 -14.59 -28.27
CA ALA A 19 8.59 -14.87 -27.65
C ALA A 19 9.15 -16.25 -28.01
N ILE A 20 8.29 -17.26 -28.18
CA ILE A 20 8.67 -18.62 -28.61
C ILE A 20 9.24 -18.56 -30.02
N VAL A 21 8.59 -17.85 -30.95
CA VAL A 21 9.09 -17.66 -32.32
C VAL A 21 10.47 -16.99 -32.32
N GLU A 22 10.66 -15.95 -31.50
CA GLU A 22 11.94 -15.25 -31.35
C GLU A 22 13.03 -16.18 -30.78
N ALA A 23 12.72 -16.97 -29.74
CA ALA A 23 13.65 -17.92 -29.16
C ALA A 23 14.06 -19.04 -30.14
N PHE A 24 13.12 -19.56 -30.94
CA PHE A 24 13.44 -20.52 -32.00
C PHE A 24 14.33 -19.90 -33.09
N ALA A 25 14.07 -18.67 -33.50
CA ALA A 25 14.90 -17.98 -34.49
C ALA A 25 16.36 -17.85 -34.02
N VAL A 26 16.56 -17.41 -32.77
CA VAL A 26 17.89 -17.33 -32.15
C VAL A 26 18.54 -18.71 -32.04
N ALA A 27 17.77 -19.74 -31.67
CA ALA A 27 18.30 -21.10 -31.57
C ALA A 27 18.77 -21.65 -32.93
N PHE A 28 17.98 -21.49 -34.00
CA PHE A 28 18.39 -21.93 -35.34
C PHE A 28 19.62 -21.18 -35.85
N GLU A 29 19.72 -19.87 -35.57
CA GLU A 29 20.91 -19.08 -35.89
C GLU A 29 22.15 -19.61 -35.15
N ALA A 30 22.04 -19.89 -33.84
CA ALA A 30 23.13 -20.43 -33.03
C ALA A 30 23.59 -21.83 -33.49
N MET A 31 22.66 -22.64 -34.02
CA MET A 31 22.96 -23.95 -34.62
C MET A 31 23.57 -23.85 -36.03
N GLY A 32 23.60 -22.66 -36.64
CA GLY A 32 23.97 -22.48 -38.04
C GLY A 32 23.00 -23.13 -39.04
N ALA A 33 21.73 -23.30 -38.64
CA ALA A 33 20.67 -23.87 -39.45
C ALA A 33 19.84 -22.78 -40.14
N ASP A 34 19.21 -23.11 -41.27
CA ASP A 34 18.33 -22.17 -41.96
C ASP A 34 17.13 -21.79 -41.05
N PRO A 35 16.77 -20.49 -41.00
CA PRO A 35 15.63 -20.05 -40.22
C PRO A 35 14.33 -20.69 -40.73
N ARG A 36 13.44 -21.04 -39.80
CA ARG A 36 12.13 -21.62 -40.11
C ARG A 36 11.08 -20.54 -40.25
N ASP A 37 10.05 -20.82 -41.06
CA ASP A 37 8.91 -19.92 -41.19
C ASP A 37 8.26 -19.73 -39.80
N PRO A 38 8.05 -18.50 -39.33
CA PRO A 38 7.32 -18.23 -38.10
C PRO A 38 5.97 -18.96 -37.99
N ALA A 39 5.28 -19.21 -39.11
CA ALA A 39 4.04 -19.98 -39.14
C ALA A 39 4.26 -21.45 -38.78
N ASP A 40 5.35 -22.07 -39.26
CA ASP A 40 5.71 -23.45 -38.92
C ASP A 40 6.09 -23.57 -37.44
N VAL A 41 6.84 -22.60 -36.91
CA VAL A 41 7.18 -22.54 -35.48
C VAL A 41 5.92 -22.40 -34.63
N ARG A 42 5.00 -21.50 -35.00
CA ARG A 42 3.71 -21.35 -34.31
C ARG A 42 2.91 -22.63 -34.29
N ALA A 43 2.92 -23.39 -35.38
CA ALA A 43 2.26 -24.70 -35.47
C ALA A 43 2.92 -25.82 -34.63
N THR A 44 4.00 -25.50 -33.90
CA THR A 44 4.61 -26.39 -32.89
C THR A 44 4.39 -25.95 -31.45
N ILE A 45 3.81 -24.76 -31.23
CA ILE A 45 3.48 -24.29 -29.89
C ILE A 45 2.51 -25.28 -29.22
N GLY A 46 2.85 -25.71 -28.00
CA GLY A 46 2.13 -26.75 -27.27
C GLY A 46 2.71 -28.17 -27.39
N LEU A 47 3.67 -28.40 -28.30
CA LEU A 47 4.44 -29.65 -28.33
C LEU A 47 5.63 -29.59 -27.35
N PRO A 48 6.09 -30.74 -26.81
CA PRO A 48 7.40 -30.79 -26.13
C PRO A 48 8.51 -30.34 -27.08
N LEU A 49 9.53 -29.65 -26.55
CA LEU A 49 10.55 -28.99 -27.36
C LEU A 49 11.30 -29.96 -28.28
N GLU A 50 11.56 -31.19 -27.82
CA GLU A 50 12.21 -32.24 -28.61
C GLU A 50 11.36 -32.61 -29.84
N GLN A 51 10.03 -32.67 -29.67
CA GLN A 51 9.11 -32.95 -30.77
C GLN A 51 9.01 -31.76 -31.73
N ALA A 52 8.98 -30.53 -31.19
CA ALA A 52 8.97 -29.31 -31.98
C ALA A 52 10.22 -29.21 -32.85
N PHE A 53 11.42 -29.38 -32.27
CA PHE A 53 12.68 -29.40 -33.01
C PHE A 53 12.74 -30.55 -34.01
N GLY A 54 12.35 -31.77 -33.64
CA GLY A 54 12.28 -32.90 -34.58
C GLY A 54 11.42 -32.60 -35.80
N LYS A 55 10.23 -32.02 -35.58
CA LYS A 55 9.31 -31.61 -36.67
C LYS A 55 9.88 -30.49 -37.52
N LEU A 56 10.44 -29.43 -36.91
CA LEU A 56 10.98 -28.26 -37.61
C LEU A 56 12.28 -28.59 -38.38
N LEU A 57 13.10 -29.51 -37.86
CA LEU A 57 14.31 -29.98 -38.52
C LEU A 57 14.02 -31.09 -39.54
N GLY A 58 12.86 -31.75 -39.47
CA GLY A 58 12.49 -32.89 -40.31
C GLY A 58 13.27 -34.16 -39.95
N VAL A 59 13.55 -34.38 -38.66
CA VAL A 59 14.42 -35.46 -38.15
C VAL A 59 13.75 -36.20 -36.98
N PRO A 60 14.18 -37.44 -36.67
CA PRO A 60 13.76 -38.15 -35.46
C PRO A 60 14.11 -37.37 -34.17
N GLN A 61 13.32 -37.56 -33.11
CA GLN A 61 13.49 -36.84 -31.83
C GLN A 61 14.81 -37.16 -31.11
N ASP A 62 15.41 -38.31 -31.39
CA ASP A 62 16.69 -38.77 -30.85
C ASP A 62 17.91 -38.29 -31.66
N ASP A 63 17.70 -37.51 -32.72
CA ASP A 63 18.79 -36.92 -33.50
C ASP A 63 19.60 -35.92 -32.63
N PRO A 64 20.94 -35.97 -32.62
CA PRO A 64 21.76 -35.06 -31.81
C PRO A 64 21.48 -33.56 -32.04
N ARG A 65 21.03 -33.18 -33.24
CA ARG A 65 20.67 -31.79 -33.57
C ARG A 65 19.42 -31.32 -32.83
N VAL A 66 18.52 -32.23 -32.45
CA VAL A 66 17.35 -31.91 -31.62
C VAL A 66 17.83 -31.52 -30.21
N ALA A 67 18.71 -32.31 -29.61
CA ALA A 67 19.27 -32.01 -28.29
C ALA A 67 20.05 -30.69 -28.28
N GLU A 68 20.84 -30.43 -29.32
CA GLU A 68 21.52 -29.15 -29.52
C GLU A 68 20.52 -27.99 -29.63
N GLY A 69 19.48 -28.14 -30.46
CA GLY A 69 18.45 -27.10 -30.63
C GLY A 69 17.70 -26.79 -29.35
N VAL A 70 17.34 -27.81 -28.56
CA VAL A 70 16.71 -27.62 -27.25
C VAL A 70 17.62 -26.81 -26.32
N ALA A 71 18.92 -27.13 -26.26
CA ALA A 71 19.86 -26.39 -25.42
C ALA A 71 20.00 -24.93 -25.87
N GLN A 72 20.09 -24.67 -27.18
CA GLN A 72 20.17 -23.31 -27.72
C GLN A 72 18.88 -22.52 -27.48
N TYR A 73 17.72 -23.17 -27.59
CA TYR A 73 16.43 -22.55 -27.29
C TYR A 73 16.33 -22.15 -25.82
N GLN A 74 16.73 -23.03 -24.90
CA GLN A 74 16.72 -22.73 -23.46
C GLN A 74 17.65 -21.55 -23.14
N GLU A 75 18.83 -21.51 -23.77
CA GLU A 75 19.77 -20.40 -23.59
C GLU A 75 19.23 -19.08 -24.17
N ALA A 76 18.62 -19.12 -25.37
CA ALA A 76 17.97 -17.97 -25.97
C ALA A 76 16.81 -17.45 -25.09
N PHE A 77 15.99 -18.35 -24.57
CA PHE A 77 14.90 -17.99 -23.66
C PHE A 77 15.44 -17.30 -22.40
N ARG A 78 16.52 -17.84 -21.81
CA ARG A 78 17.15 -17.31 -20.61
C ARG A 78 17.81 -15.94 -20.83
N THR A 79 18.50 -15.76 -21.96
CA THR A 79 19.36 -14.58 -22.20
C THR A 79 18.70 -13.48 -23.00
N VAL A 80 17.68 -13.79 -23.80
CA VAL A 80 17.01 -12.84 -24.69
C VAL A 80 15.58 -12.55 -24.21
N ILE A 81 14.82 -13.61 -23.91
CA ILE A 81 13.38 -13.49 -23.62
C ILE A 81 13.12 -13.03 -22.18
N LEU A 82 13.69 -13.72 -21.18
CA LEU A 82 13.45 -13.39 -19.76
C LEU A 82 13.76 -11.92 -19.42
N PRO A 83 14.89 -11.31 -19.87
CA PRO A 83 15.16 -9.89 -19.58
C PRO A 83 14.10 -8.91 -20.09
N ARG A 84 13.27 -9.31 -21.04
CA ARG A 84 12.21 -8.49 -21.64
C ARG A 84 10.81 -8.98 -21.28
N ALA A 85 10.68 -9.97 -20.40
CA ALA A 85 9.41 -10.61 -20.04
C ALA A 85 8.33 -9.61 -19.60
N ARG A 86 8.70 -8.56 -18.86
CA ARG A 86 7.76 -7.48 -18.46
C ARG A 86 7.09 -6.78 -19.66
N SER A 87 7.79 -6.64 -20.79
CA SER A 87 7.22 -6.04 -22.01
C SER A 87 6.29 -6.98 -22.79
N LEU A 88 6.28 -8.26 -22.44
CA LEU A 88 5.42 -9.28 -23.02
C LEU A 88 4.13 -9.49 -22.21
N VAL A 89 3.98 -8.87 -21.04
CA VAL A 89 2.74 -8.92 -20.26
C VAL A 89 1.63 -8.24 -21.06
N PHE A 90 0.48 -8.90 -21.22
CA PHE A 90 -0.64 -8.33 -21.98
C PHE A 90 -1.17 -7.05 -21.30
N PRO A 91 -1.66 -6.06 -22.08
CA PRO A 91 -2.21 -4.83 -21.52
C PRO A 91 -3.33 -5.07 -20.50
N GLY A 92 -3.22 -4.44 -19.33
CA GLY A 92 -4.19 -4.53 -18.24
C GLY A 92 -4.03 -5.74 -17.33
N VAL A 93 -3.09 -6.66 -17.60
CA VAL A 93 -2.85 -7.83 -16.74
C VAL A 93 -2.36 -7.44 -15.36
N ALA A 94 -1.32 -6.62 -15.25
CA ALA A 94 -0.75 -6.25 -13.95
C ALA A 94 -1.81 -5.54 -13.08
N GLU A 95 -2.46 -4.51 -13.62
CA GLU A 95 -3.50 -3.74 -12.95
C GLU A 95 -4.72 -4.61 -12.61
N GLY A 96 -5.07 -5.54 -13.50
CA GLY A 96 -6.20 -6.44 -13.30
C GLY A 96 -5.97 -7.48 -12.20
N LEU A 97 -4.77 -8.07 -12.13
CA LEU A 97 -4.40 -8.98 -11.05
C LEU A 97 -4.40 -8.24 -9.70
N ASP A 98 -3.92 -6.99 -9.67
CA ASP A 98 -3.99 -6.16 -8.45
C ASP A 98 -5.42 -5.89 -7.99
N GLU A 99 -6.31 -5.52 -8.91
CA GLU A 99 -7.72 -5.30 -8.58
C GLU A 99 -8.38 -6.59 -8.05
N LEU A 100 -8.12 -7.74 -8.67
CA LEU A 100 -8.67 -9.01 -8.20
C LEU A 100 -8.14 -9.39 -6.81
N ARG A 101 -6.86 -9.15 -6.52
CA ARG A 101 -6.28 -9.34 -5.17
C ARG A 101 -6.90 -8.41 -4.15
N ARG A 102 -7.08 -7.13 -4.50
CA ARG A 102 -7.73 -6.12 -3.65
C ARG A 102 -9.17 -6.52 -3.29
N ARG A 103 -9.84 -7.23 -4.20
CA ARG A 103 -11.16 -7.84 -3.99
C ARG A 103 -11.10 -9.17 -3.23
N GLY A 104 -9.94 -9.63 -2.78
CA GLY A 104 -9.80 -10.88 -2.02
C GLY A 104 -9.98 -12.14 -2.87
N VAL A 105 -9.72 -12.08 -4.18
CA VAL A 105 -9.63 -13.27 -5.04
C VAL A 105 -8.21 -13.83 -4.94
N VAL A 106 -8.09 -15.13 -4.61
CA VAL A 106 -6.81 -15.83 -4.60
C VAL A 106 -6.43 -16.17 -6.03
N LEU A 107 -5.29 -15.65 -6.47
CA LEU A 107 -4.81 -15.81 -7.85
C LEU A 107 -3.85 -16.99 -7.93
N THR A 108 -4.02 -17.82 -8.94
CA THR A 108 -3.26 -19.05 -9.15
C THR A 108 -2.95 -19.22 -10.62
N VAL A 109 -1.91 -20.00 -10.93
CA VAL A 109 -1.56 -20.35 -12.30
C VAL A 109 -1.61 -21.87 -12.46
N ALA A 110 -2.30 -22.33 -13.49
CA ALA A 110 -2.20 -23.68 -14.02
C ALA A 110 -1.66 -23.56 -15.44
N THR A 111 -0.50 -24.13 -15.76
CA THR A 111 0.13 -23.97 -17.08
C THR A 111 0.68 -25.29 -17.62
N SER A 112 0.76 -25.40 -18.94
CA SER A 112 1.42 -26.53 -19.62
C SER A 112 2.95 -26.41 -19.66
N LYS A 113 3.52 -25.31 -19.14
CA LYS A 113 4.96 -25.17 -18.91
C LYS A 113 5.40 -25.94 -17.67
N PHE A 114 6.67 -26.36 -17.66
CA PHE A 114 7.28 -26.89 -16.45
C PHE A 114 7.36 -25.81 -15.37
N HIS A 115 7.18 -26.21 -14.12
CA HIS A 115 7.05 -25.34 -12.95
C HIS A 115 8.18 -24.31 -12.88
N THR A 116 9.43 -24.78 -12.97
CA THR A 116 10.62 -23.93 -12.86
C THR A 116 10.69 -22.86 -13.96
N SER A 117 10.25 -23.20 -15.18
CA SER A 117 10.23 -22.27 -16.31
C SER A 117 9.09 -21.26 -16.20
N ALA A 118 7.92 -21.70 -15.70
CA ALA A 118 6.79 -20.82 -15.44
C ALA A 118 7.09 -19.83 -14.31
N ASP A 119 7.71 -20.30 -13.22
CA ASP A 119 8.12 -19.48 -12.07
C ASP A 119 9.14 -18.42 -12.47
N ALA A 120 10.16 -18.79 -13.26
CA ALA A 120 11.15 -17.86 -13.79
C ALA A 120 10.51 -16.79 -14.69
N LEU A 121 9.58 -17.18 -15.56
CA LEU A 121 8.88 -16.25 -16.44
C LEU A 121 7.97 -15.29 -15.67
N LEU A 122 7.19 -15.79 -14.71
CA LEU A 122 6.35 -14.97 -13.83
C LEU A 122 7.20 -13.96 -13.02
N THR A 123 8.36 -14.39 -12.53
CA THR A 123 9.29 -13.54 -11.77
C THR A 123 9.84 -12.43 -12.66
N ALA A 124 10.35 -12.78 -13.85
CA ALA A 124 10.88 -11.80 -14.79
C ALA A 124 9.81 -10.85 -15.37
N ALA A 125 8.57 -11.31 -15.45
CA ALA A 125 7.42 -10.51 -15.85
C ALA A 125 6.93 -9.55 -14.74
N GLY A 126 7.39 -9.72 -13.50
CA GLY A 126 6.92 -8.98 -12.34
C GLY A 126 5.53 -9.40 -11.84
N LEU A 127 5.09 -10.61 -12.17
CA LEU A 127 3.76 -11.14 -11.83
C LEU A 127 3.78 -12.19 -10.71
N ARG A 128 4.97 -12.70 -10.34
CA ARG A 128 5.11 -13.83 -9.42
C ARG A 128 4.50 -13.58 -8.04
N ASP A 129 4.63 -12.39 -7.51
CA ASP A 129 4.17 -12.02 -6.16
C ASP A 129 2.65 -11.95 -6.05
N HIS A 130 1.92 -11.96 -7.19
CA HIS A 130 0.47 -12.04 -7.22
C HIS A 130 -0.04 -13.48 -7.12
N ILE A 131 0.80 -14.47 -7.43
CA ILE A 131 0.39 -15.87 -7.60
C ILE A 131 0.61 -16.66 -6.31
N THR A 132 -0.49 -17.13 -5.72
CA THR A 132 -0.49 -17.93 -4.48
C THR A 132 -0.10 -19.38 -4.72
N VAL A 133 -0.61 -19.98 -5.80
CA VAL A 133 -0.29 -21.36 -6.20
C VAL A 133 0.08 -21.38 -7.68
N LEU A 134 1.22 -21.99 -8.00
CA LEU A 134 1.65 -22.30 -9.36
C LEU A 134 1.67 -23.81 -9.53
N ILE A 135 0.99 -24.30 -10.57
CA ILE A 135 1.01 -25.68 -11.04
C ILE A 135 1.52 -25.68 -12.49
N GLY A 136 2.69 -26.28 -12.71
CA GLY A 136 3.23 -26.61 -14.02
C GLY A 136 2.83 -28.00 -14.50
N ALA A 137 3.24 -28.34 -15.72
CA ALA A 137 2.94 -29.63 -16.33
C ALA A 137 3.63 -30.82 -15.65
N ASP A 138 4.76 -30.59 -14.96
CA ASP A 138 5.53 -31.58 -14.20
C ASP A 138 5.06 -31.74 -12.74
N ASP A 139 4.10 -30.91 -12.30
CA ASP A 139 3.45 -31.06 -10.99
C ASP A 139 2.30 -32.08 -11.00
N VAL A 140 1.88 -32.54 -12.18
CA VAL A 140 0.70 -33.40 -12.38
C VAL A 140 1.04 -34.64 -13.22
N THR A 141 0.28 -35.71 -13.02
CA THR A 141 0.44 -36.93 -13.82
C THR A 141 -0.23 -36.78 -15.18
N TYR A 142 -1.38 -36.12 -15.23
CA TYR A 142 -2.18 -35.91 -16.43
C TYR A 142 -2.36 -34.40 -16.69
N PRO A 143 -1.70 -33.84 -17.71
CA PRO A 143 -1.79 -32.41 -18.03
C PRO A 143 -3.14 -32.05 -18.67
N LYS A 144 -3.39 -30.74 -18.84
CA LYS A 144 -4.57 -30.21 -19.54
C LYS A 144 -4.75 -30.92 -20.90
N PRO A 145 -5.97 -31.35 -21.27
CA PRO A 145 -7.27 -30.95 -20.73
C PRO A 145 -7.76 -31.80 -19.54
N HIS A 146 -6.94 -32.68 -18.96
CA HIS A 146 -7.34 -33.45 -17.78
C HIS A 146 -7.52 -32.52 -16.57
N PRO A 147 -8.52 -32.74 -15.68
CA PRO A 147 -8.85 -31.79 -14.61
C PRO A 147 -7.84 -31.72 -13.46
N GLU A 148 -6.79 -32.54 -13.47
CA GLU A 148 -5.87 -32.73 -12.32
C GLU A 148 -5.25 -31.42 -11.84
N SER A 149 -4.77 -30.55 -12.73
CA SER A 149 -4.19 -29.25 -12.34
C SER A 149 -5.21 -28.36 -11.62
N GLY A 150 -6.44 -28.27 -12.13
CA GLY A 150 -7.50 -27.49 -11.50
C GLY A 150 -7.93 -28.06 -10.14
N LEU A 151 -8.09 -29.39 -10.06
CA LEU A 151 -8.46 -30.08 -8.82
C LEU A 151 -7.38 -29.95 -7.74
N LEU A 152 -6.10 -30.04 -8.11
CA LEU A 152 -4.98 -29.87 -7.20
C LEU A 152 -4.91 -28.45 -6.62
N ILE A 153 -5.22 -27.42 -7.42
CA ILE A 153 -5.31 -26.05 -6.92
C ILE A 153 -6.46 -25.92 -5.92
N LEU A 154 -7.64 -26.45 -6.24
CA LEU A 154 -8.80 -26.43 -5.33
C LEU A 154 -8.48 -27.13 -4.00
N GLU A 155 -7.83 -28.29 -4.06
CA GLU A 155 -7.39 -29.04 -2.87
C GLU A 155 -6.42 -28.23 -2.01
N ARG A 156 -5.37 -27.64 -2.61
CA ARG A 156 -4.37 -26.85 -1.88
C ARG A 156 -4.94 -25.61 -1.19
N LEU A 157 -6.04 -25.07 -1.70
CA LEU A 157 -6.68 -23.85 -1.20
C LEU A 157 -7.96 -24.11 -0.38
N ASP A 158 -8.32 -25.38 -0.17
CA ASP A 158 -9.60 -25.78 0.43
C ASP A 158 -10.80 -25.04 -0.22
N ALA A 159 -10.77 -24.94 -1.56
CA ALA A 159 -11.72 -24.18 -2.36
C ALA A 159 -12.73 -25.11 -3.05
N ARG A 160 -13.94 -24.59 -3.30
CA ARG A 160 -14.98 -25.33 -4.02
C ARG A 160 -14.99 -24.94 -5.50
N PRO A 161 -15.26 -25.86 -6.44
CA PRO A 161 -15.33 -25.55 -7.87
C PRO A 161 -16.27 -24.38 -8.22
N GLU A 162 -17.39 -24.27 -7.50
CA GLU A 162 -18.40 -23.21 -7.64
C GLU A 162 -17.87 -21.79 -7.38
N HIS A 163 -16.73 -21.66 -6.69
CA HIS A 163 -16.10 -20.37 -6.37
C HIS A 163 -14.78 -20.17 -7.12
N ALA A 164 -14.54 -20.99 -8.13
CA ALA A 164 -13.35 -20.93 -8.93
C ALA A 164 -13.70 -20.63 -10.40
N VAL A 165 -12.77 -19.97 -11.06
CA VAL A 165 -12.84 -19.68 -12.50
C VAL A 165 -11.49 -19.96 -13.14
N MET A 166 -11.50 -20.66 -14.27
CA MET A 166 -10.33 -20.85 -15.12
C MET A 166 -10.35 -19.83 -16.26
N VAL A 167 -9.27 -19.09 -16.42
CA VAL A 167 -9.06 -18.14 -17.52
C VAL A 167 -7.98 -18.70 -18.43
N GLY A 168 -8.28 -18.86 -19.71
CA GLY A 168 -7.32 -19.41 -20.68
C GLY A 168 -7.67 -19.08 -22.12
N ASP A 169 -6.71 -19.25 -23.02
CA ASP A 169 -6.80 -18.94 -24.44
C ASP A 169 -6.84 -20.18 -25.34
N THR A 170 -6.94 -21.38 -24.76
CA THR A 170 -7.01 -22.62 -25.52
C THR A 170 -8.21 -23.48 -25.13
N THR A 171 -8.63 -24.37 -26.04
CA THR A 171 -9.65 -25.39 -25.70
C THR A 171 -9.18 -26.37 -24.62
N HIS A 172 -7.88 -26.46 -24.34
CA HIS A 172 -7.35 -27.31 -23.28
C HIS A 172 -7.72 -26.76 -21.89
N ASP A 173 -7.64 -25.44 -21.71
CA ASP A 173 -8.03 -24.76 -20.48
C ASP A 173 -9.52 -24.92 -20.20
N LEU A 174 -10.34 -24.69 -21.23
CA LEU A 174 -11.79 -24.75 -21.13
C LEU A 174 -12.28 -26.16 -20.80
N ARG A 175 -11.69 -27.18 -21.43
CA ARG A 175 -12.02 -28.59 -21.15
C ARG A 175 -11.52 -29.06 -19.80
N MET A 176 -10.37 -28.57 -19.33
CA MET A 176 -9.90 -28.82 -17.96
C MET A 176 -10.89 -28.25 -16.96
N ALA A 177 -11.34 -27.01 -17.16
CA ALA A 177 -12.32 -26.35 -16.31
C ALA A 177 -13.65 -27.12 -16.29
N GLU A 178 -14.17 -27.49 -17.47
CA GLU A 178 -15.39 -28.29 -17.60
C GLU A 178 -15.27 -29.63 -16.85
N ALA A 179 -14.17 -30.36 -17.04
CA ALA A 179 -13.93 -31.64 -16.37
C ALA A 179 -13.73 -31.51 -14.85
N ALA A 180 -13.26 -30.36 -14.38
CA ALA A 180 -13.11 -30.05 -12.96
C ALA A 180 -14.38 -29.45 -12.32
N GLY A 181 -15.42 -29.18 -13.12
CA GLY A 181 -16.65 -28.52 -12.66
C GLY A 181 -16.49 -27.04 -12.32
N ILE A 182 -15.51 -26.37 -12.94
CA ILE A 182 -15.12 -24.98 -12.69
C ILE A 182 -15.67 -24.10 -13.84
N ALA A 183 -16.10 -22.86 -13.54
CA ALA A 183 -16.46 -21.89 -14.57
C ALA A 183 -15.24 -21.54 -15.45
N SER A 184 -15.45 -21.15 -16.70
CA SER A 184 -14.34 -20.82 -17.60
C SER A 184 -14.54 -19.52 -18.37
N VAL A 185 -13.46 -18.74 -18.47
CA VAL A 185 -13.37 -17.52 -19.29
C VAL A 185 -12.37 -17.78 -20.40
N ALA A 186 -12.83 -17.74 -21.64
CA ALA A 186 -11.98 -17.80 -22.81
C ALA A 186 -11.48 -16.40 -23.17
N VAL A 187 -10.19 -16.23 -23.42
CA VAL A 187 -9.63 -14.96 -23.93
C VAL A 187 -9.28 -15.08 -25.42
N THR A 188 -9.66 -14.08 -26.21
CA THR A 188 -9.53 -14.16 -27.69
C THR A 188 -8.22 -13.60 -28.23
N TYR A 189 -7.37 -13.04 -27.36
CA TYR A 189 -6.10 -12.43 -27.75
C TYR A 189 -4.90 -13.40 -27.71
N GLY A 190 -5.14 -14.67 -27.34
CA GLY A 190 -4.12 -15.72 -27.28
C GLY A 190 -4.07 -16.61 -28.53
N VAL A 191 -3.91 -17.92 -28.34
CA VAL A 191 -3.53 -18.88 -29.39
C VAL A 191 -4.71 -19.39 -30.22
N HIS A 192 -5.80 -19.87 -29.60
CA HIS A 192 -6.91 -20.46 -30.34
C HIS A 192 -7.85 -19.39 -30.90
N GLN A 193 -8.43 -19.64 -32.07
CA GLN A 193 -9.38 -18.72 -32.69
C GLN A 193 -10.74 -18.77 -31.97
N LEU A 194 -11.50 -17.67 -32.04
CA LEU A 194 -12.81 -17.54 -31.40
C LEU A 194 -13.73 -18.74 -31.66
N ALA A 195 -13.83 -19.19 -32.92
CA ALA A 195 -14.69 -20.32 -33.29
C ALA A 195 -14.30 -21.64 -32.58
N GLU A 196 -13.01 -21.85 -32.29
CA GLU A 196 -12.54 -23.02 -31.55
C GLU A 196 -12.85 -22.91 -30.06
N LEU A 197 -12.68 -21.71 -29.49
CA LEU A 197 -13.00 -21.43 -28.10
C LEU A 197 -14.51 -21.58 -27.85
N GLU A 198 -15.36 -21.01 -28.69
CA GLU A 198 -16.82 -21.15 -28.61
C GLU A 198 -17.28 -22.62 -28.69
N ALA A 199 -16.60 -23.45 -29.48
CA ALA A 199 -16.91 -24.87 -29.59
C ALA A 199 -16.67 -25.64 -28.27
N ALA A 200 -15.79 -25.13 -27.40
CA ALA A 200 -15.56 -25.66 -26.05
C ALA A 200 -16.51 -25.07 -25.00
N ARG A 201 -17.49 -24.23 -25.40
CA ARG A 201 -18.58 -23.69 -24.57
C ARG A 201 -18.10 -23.05 -23.25
N PRO A 202 -17.23 -22.03 -23.30
CA PRO A 202 -16.80 -21.32 -22.11
C PRO A 202 -18.00 -20.63 -21.44
N THR A 203 -17.88 -20.38 -20.14
CA THR A 203 -18.87 -19.59 -19.40
C THR A 203 -18.93 -18.15 -19.89
N TYR A 204 -17.79 -17.60 -20.32
CA TYR A 204 -17.68 -16.25 -20.88
C TYR A 204 -16.53 -16.16 -21.89
N VAL A 205 -16.65 -15.24 -22.83
CA VAL A 205 -15.59 -14.91 -23.80
C VAL A 205 -15.22 -13.44 -23.59
N ALA A 206 -13.94 -13.17 -23.37
CA ALA A 206 -13.39 -11.86 -23.15
C ALA A 206 -12.42 -11.47 -24.28
N GLU A 207 -12.56 -10.25 -24.80
CA GLU A 207 -11.66 -9.71 -25.83
C GLU A 207 -10.44 -9.02 -25.22
N THR A 208 -10.53 -8.64 -23.94
CA THR A 208 -9.47 -7.92 -23.21
C THR A 208 -9.37 -8.42 -21.76
N PHE A 209 -8.19 -8.28 -21.14
CA PHE A 209 -8.03 -8.67 -19.73
C PHE A 209 -8.90 -7.85 -18.75
N PRO A 210 -9.15 -6.54 -18.96
CA PRO A 210 -10.14 -5.81 -18.15
C PRO A 210 -11.54 -6.42 -18.16
N GLU A 211 -11.99 -7.01 -19.27
CA GLU A 211 -13.27 -7.74 -19.32
C GLU A 211 -13.25 -9.01 -18.49
N VAL A 212 -12.11 -9.73 -18.47
CA VAL A 212 -11.90 -10.88 -17.57
C VAL A 212 -12.10 -10.43 -16.12
N VAL A 213 -11.45 -9.34 -15.71
CA VAL A 213 -11.55 -8.80 -14.35
C VAL A 213 -13.01 -8.44 -14.01
N ALA A 214 -13.69 -7.71 -14.89
CA ALA A 214 -15.09 -7.33 -14.72
C ALA A 214 -16.02 -8.55 -14.59
N HIS A 215 -15.79 -9.58 -15.41
CA HIS A 215 -16.56 -10.82 -15.35
C HIS A 215 -16.34 -11.56 -14.03
N ILE A 216 -15.08 -11.75 -13.61
CA ILE A 216 -14.75 -12.45 -12.35
C ILE A 216 -15.39 -11.74 -11.15
N ILE A 217 -15.31 -10.40 -11.10
CA ILE A 217 -15.93 -9.59 -10.04
C ILE A 217 -17.47 -9.73 -10.06
N GLY A 218 -18.08 -9.77 -11.24
CA GLY A 218 -19.53 -9.84 -11.38
C GLY A 218 -20.14 -11.23 -11.18
N THR A 219 -19.36 -12.31 -11.26
CA THR A 219 -19.88 -13.68 -11.31
C THR A 219 -19.43 -14.57 -10.16
N LEU A 220 -18.24 -14.38 -9.60
CA LEU A 220 -17.89 -15.06 -8.37
C LEU A 220 -18.65 -14.39 -7.23
N PRO A 221 -19.63 -15.08 -6.59
CA PRO A 221 -20.45 -14.47 -5.55
C PRO A 221 -19.55 -13.83 -4.49
N ASP A 222 -19.94 -12.65 -4.00
CA ASP A 222 -19.24 -11.99 -2.90
C ASP A 222 -19.25 -12.92 -1.69
N SER A 223 -18.18 -13.69 -1.59
CA SER A 223 -17.91 -14.58 -0.49
C SER A 223 -16.64 -14.11 0.18
N GLY A 224 -16.60 -12.81 0.53
CA GLY A 224 -15.80 -12.41 1.66
C GLY A 224 -16.16 -13.30 2.86
N PRO A 225 -15.23 -13.65 3.76
CA PRO A 225 -15.67 -14.08 5.09
C PRO A 225 -16.65 -13.00 5.61
N ALA A 226 -17.67 -13.38 6.38
CA ALA A 226 -18.57 -12.41 7.03
C ALA A 226 -17.80 -11.29 7.77
N GLY A 227 -16.52 -11.53 8.07
CA GLY A 227 -15.59 -10.55 8.60
C GLY A 227 -14.99 -9.51 7.62
N ALA A 228 -14.85 -9.76 6.32
CA ALA A 228 -14.38 -8.76 5.37
C ALA A 228 -15.46 -7.71 5.07
N THR A 229 -16.73 -8.13 4.99
CA THR A 229 -17.88 -7.22 4.96
C THR A 229 -17.98 -6.42 6.26
N LEU A 230 -17.68 -7.03 7.40
CA LEU A 230 -17.83 -6.36 8.69
C LEU A 230 -16.74 -5.29 8.94
N VAL A 231 -15.49 -5.53 8.51
CA VAL A 231 -14.45 -4.49 8.49
C VAL A 231 -14.86 -3.34 7.56
N GLU A 232 -15.31 -3.67 6.36
CA GLU A 232 -15.76 -2.68 5.37
C GLU A 232 -16.98 -1.89 5.88
N ASP A 233 -17.92 -2.53 6.58
CA ASP A 233 -19.07 -1.88 7.21
C ASP A 233 -18.63 -0.87 8.29
N MET A 234 -17.64 -1.23 9.12
CA MET A 234 -17.08 -0.31 10.14
C MET A 234 -16.34 0.87 9.49
N LEU A 235 -15.59 0.64 8.41
CA LEU A 235 -14.91 1.73 7.68
C LEU A 235 -15.90 2.62 6.92
N ASN A 236 -17.03 2.06 6.47
CA ASN A 236 -18.12 2.79 5.80
C ASN A 236 -19.13 3.40 6.77
N ASP A 237 -18.99 3.22 8.08
CA ASP A 237 -19.87 3.82 9.07
C ASP A 237 -19.82 5.35 9.00
N ARG A 238 -21.00 5.98 8.94
CA ARG A 238 -21.21 7.44 8.83
C ARG A 238 -21.99 7.99 10.02
N THR A 239 -22.23 7.17 11.04
CA THR A 239 -23.09 7.56 12.17
C THR A 239 -22.39 8.49 13.16
N HIS A 240 -21.06 8.58 13.10
CA HIS A 240 -20.24 9.35 14.04
C HIS A 240 -19.50 10.50 13.35
N HIS A 241 -19.32 11.60 14.08
CA HIS A 241 -18.51 12.73 13.63
C HIS A 241 -17.00 12.40 13.72
N ILE A 242 -16.20 13.04 12.86
CA ILE A 242 -14.74 12.82 12.80
C ILE A 242 -14.01 13.40 14.03
N GLU A 243 -14.67 14.33 14.73
CA GLU A 243 -14.22 14.94 15.98
C GLU A 243 -15.33 14.91 17.03
N PHE A 244 -14.96 14.90 18.31
CA PHE A 244 -15.87 14.93 19.45
C PHE A 244 -15.31 15.78 20.59
N ASN A 245 -16.19 16.21 21.50
CA ASN A 245 -15.87 17.00 22.69
C ASN A 245 -15.01 18.25 22.38
N GLY A 246 -15.39 19.00 21.34
CA GLY A 246 -14.58 20.08 20.76
C GLY A 246 -13.74 19.58 19.59
N HIS A 247 -12.49 19.16 19.87
CA HIS A 247 -11.51 18.78 18.83
C HIS A 247 -10.70 17.51 19.15
N LEU A 248 -11.22 16.63 20.00
CA LEU A 248 -10.67 15.28 20.09
C LEU A 248 -11.03 14.55 18.79
N THR A 249 -10.07 13.84 18.22
CA THR A 249 -10.31 13.14 16.96
C THR A 249 -10.91 11.78 17.23
N ASN A 250 -11.88 11.36 16.42
CA ASN A 250 -12.34 9.98 16.40
C ASN A 250 -11.31 9.11 15.69
N HIS A 251 -10.72 8.15 16.41
CA HIS A 251 -9.67 7.31 15.88
C HIS A 251 -10.14 5.91 15.46
N VAL A 252 -11.43 5.57 15.65
CA VAL A 252 -11.91 4.18 15.59
C VAL A 252 -11.59 3.51 14.25
N LYS A 253 -11.72 4.23 13.13
CA LYS A 253 -11.42 3.69 11.79
C LYS A 253 -9.94 3.36 11.60
N HIS A 254 -9.03 4.14 12.19
CA HIS A 254 -7.61 3.83 12.16
C HIS A 254 -7.30 2.52 12.92
N ALA A 255 -7.95 2.30 14.07
CA ALA A 255 -7.81 1.06 14.82
C ALA A 255 -8.38 -0.13 14.05
N VAL A 256 -9.52 0.03 13.38
CA VAL A 256 -10.12 -1.00 12.53
C VAL A 256 -9.15 -1.41 11.42
N VAL A 257 -8.56 -0.45 10.69
CA VAL A 257 -7.55 -0.73 9.65
C VAL A 257 -6.34 -1.48 10.24
N ALA A 258 -5.75 -0.98 11.34
CA ALA A 258 -4.60 -1.62 11.97
C ALA A 258 -4.91 -3.06 12.41
N LEU A 259 -6.00 -3.28 13.16
CA LEU A 259 -6.35 -4.59 13.68
C LEU A 259 -6.67 -5.58 12.54
N ALA A 260 -7.32 -5.12 11.47
CA ALA A 260 -7.56 -5.94 10.29
C ALA A 260 -6.24 -6.32 9.59
N GLY A 261 -5.34 -5.35 9.38
CA GLY A 261 -4.02 -5.58 8.79
C GLY A 261 -3.12 -6.48 9.65
N LEU A 262 -3.33 -6.50 10.97
CA LEU A 262 -2.67 -7.42 11.89
C LEU A 262 -3.29 -8.82 11.93
N GLY A 263 -4.38 -9.06 11.19
CA GLY A 263 -5.05 -10.37 11.11
C GLY A 263 -5.96 -10.68 12.29
N ILE A 264 -6.45 -9.66 13.01
CA ILE A 264 -7.40 -9.87 14.10
C ILE A 264 -8.78 -10.23 13.54
N ALA A 265 -9.45 -11.18 14.21
CA ALA A 265 -10.78 -11.63 13.80
C ALA A 265 -11.79 -10.46 13.76
N PRO A 266 -12.54 -10.26 12.68
CA PRO A 266 -13.42 -9.10 12.52
C PRO A 266 -14.47 -8.92 13.61
N GLU A 267 -14.99 -9.99 14.21
CA GLU A 267 -15.93 -9.92 15.33
C GLU A 267 -15.29 -9.30 16.58
N ARG A 268 -13.99 -9.54 16.77
CA ARG A 268 -13.22 -8.92 17.84
C ARG A 268 -12.92 -7.45 17.53
N ILE A 269 -12.64 -7.13 16.26
CA ILE A 269 -12.51 -5.73 15.82
C ILE A 269 -13.84 -4.98 16.04
N LYS A 270 -14.98 -5.63 15.77
CA LYS A 270 -16.30 -5.06 16.07
C LYS A 270 -16.50 -4.78 17.54
N ALA A 271 -16.14 -5.73 18.41
CA ALA A 271 -16.24 -5.52 19.85
C ALA A 271 -15.35 -4.34 20.30
N TYR A 272 -14.13 -4.25 19.77
CA TYR A 272 -13.24 -3.10 19.99
C TYR A 272 -13.88 -1.79 19.53
N HIS A 273 -14.41 -1.75 18.31
CA HIS A 273 -15.10 -0.60 17.71
C HIS A 273 -16.29 -0.14 18.57
N ASP A 274 -17.18 -1.06 18.93
CA ASP A 274 -18.40 -0.76 19.71
C ASP A 274 -18.06 -0.24 21.11
N ASN A 275 -17.01 -0.79 21.75
CA ASN A 275 -16.51 -0.30 23.02
C ASN A 275 -15.96 1.13 22.89
N TYR A 276 -15.10 1.38 21.89
CA TYR A 276 -14.50 2.69 21.65
C TYR A 276 -15.56 3.78 21.43
N VAL A 277 -16.58 3.48 20.60
CA VAL A 277 -17.68 4.39 20.33
C VAL A 277 -18.44 4.78 21.60
N THR A 278 -18.61 3.82 22.52
CA THR A 278 -19.32 4.03 23.79
C THR A 278 -18.48 4.81 24.80
N LEU A 279 -17.18 4.53 24.87
CA LEU A 279 -16.26 5.16 25.81
C LEU A 279 -14.85 5.18 25.22
N THR A 280 -14.42 6.35 24.76
CA THR A 280 -13.04 6.55 24.30
C THR A 280 -12.06 6.50 25.47
N PRO A 281 -10.74 6.34 25.22
CA PRO A 281 -9.70 6.47 26.24
C PRO A 281 -9.70 7.82 26.96
N TYR A 282 -10.32 8.85 26.38
CA TYR A 282 -10.53 10.16 26.99
C TYR A 282 -11.70 10.21 27.98
N GLY A 283 -12.44 9.11 28.17
CA GLY A 283 -13.54 9.02 29.12
C GLY A 283 -14.87 9.61 28.65
N CYS A 284 -15.03 9.88 27.35
CA CYS A 284 -16.27 10.36 26.74
C CYS A 284 -16.65 9.55 25.48
N PRO A 285 -17.94 9.48 25.11
CA PRO A 285 -18.38 8.82 23.88
C PRO A 285 -18.04 9.66 22.65
N VAL A 286 -17.98 9.02 21.48
CA VAL A 286 -17.91 9.76 20.21
C VAL A 286 -19.24 10.45 19.90
N GLU A 287 -19.18 11.57 19.19
CA GLU A 287 -20.37 12.34 18.83
C GLU A 287 -21.07 11.80 17.58
N PRO A 288 -22.40 11.96 17.46
CA PRO A 288 -23.13 11.62 16.25
C PRO A 288 -22.73 12.53 15.08
N ALA A 289 -22.83 12.01 13.86
CA ALA A 289 -22.59 12.78 12.65
C ALA A 289 -23.54 13.98 12.54
N ARG A 290 -23.01 15.09 12.01
CA ARG A 290 -23.73 16.36 11.82
C ARG A 290 -24.22 16.44 10.37
N ALA A 291 -25.37 17.05 10.16
CA ALA A 291 -25.87 17.35 8.81
C ALA A 291 -25.12 18.54 8.21
N PRO A 292 -24.94 18.61 6.89
CA PRO A 292 -24.37 19.79 6.24
C PRO A 292 -25.26 21.01 6.48
N GLN A 293 -24.63 22.14 6.80
CA GLN A 293 -25.25 23.43 7.07
C GLN A 293 -25.04 24.43 5.92
N GLN A 294 -24.04 24.20 5.07
CA GLN A 294 -23.75 24.97 3.87
C GLN A 294 -23.43 24.08 2.66
N THR A 295 -23.33 24.68 1.48
CA THR A 295 -22.86 23.99 0.27
C THR A 295 -21.40 24.33 0.03
N VAL A 296 -20.56 23.31 -0.05
CA VAL A 296 -19.16 23.42 -0.49
C VAL A 296 -19.06 23.04 -1.97
N ASP A 297 -18.41 23.87 -2.77
CA ASP A 297 -18.23 23.72 -4.21
C ASP A 297 -16.83 24.19 -4.67
N ASP A 298 -16.57 24.13 -5.98
CA ASP A 298 -15.28 24.50 -6.57
C ASP A 298 -14.90 25.98 -6.32
N ASP A 299 -15.88 26.87 -6.08
CA ASP A 299 -15.65 28.31 -5.94
C ASP A 299 -15.30 28.70 -4.49
N ASN A 300 -15.79 27.93 -3.50
CA ASN A 300 -15.67 28.30 -2.09
C ASN A 300 -14.80 27.38 -1.23
N TRP A 301 -14.54 26.13 -1.63
CA TRP A 301 -13.91 25.15 -0.72
C TRP A 301 -12.53 25.59 -0.21
N LEU A 302 -11.73 26.25 -1.05
CA LEU A 302 -10.41 26.78 -0.65
C LEU A 302 -10.52 27.92 0.38
N GLN A 303 -11.63 28.66 0.38
CA GLN A 303 -11.86 29.77 1.32
C GLN A 303 -12.25 29.29 2.72
N LEU A 304 -12.61 28.01 2.84
CA LEU A 304 -13.02 27.36 4.08
C LEU A 304 -11.91 26.48 4.69
N LEU A 305 -10.72 26.46 4.08
CA LEU A 305 -9.61 25.63 4.57
C LEU A 305 -9.23 25.98 6.00
N GLY A 306 -9.11 24.97 6.86
CA GLY A 306 -8.65 25.12 8.24
C GLY A 306 -9.60 25.88 9.15
N LYS A 307 -10.73 26.38 8.64
CA LYS A 307 -11.77 27.04 9.45
C LYS A 307 -12.54 26.08 10.33
N ARG A 308 -12.41 24.76 10.09
CA ARG A 308 -13.13 23.70 10.82
C ARG A 308 -14.65 23.89 10.80
N GLU A 309 -15.16 24.44 9.70
CA GLU A 309 -16.58 24.63 9.45
C GLU A 309 -17.12 23.52 8.55
N ASP A 310 -18.22 22.91 8.97
CA ASP A 310 -19.04 22.00 8.18
C ASP A 310 -18.29 20.85 7.46
N PHE A 311 -17.73 19.94 8.25
CA PHE A 311 -17.11 18.71 7.76
C PHE A 311 -18.02 17.87 6.86
N ALA A 312 -19.33 17.86 7.13
CA ALA A 312 -20.31 17.11 6.35
C ALA A 312 -20.43 17.67 4.92
N ALA A 313 -20.43 19.00 4.76
CA ALA A 313 -20.45 19.62 3.44
C ALA A 313 -19.17 19.35 2.63
N TYR A 314 -17.99 19.32 3.28
CA TYR A 314 -16.76 18.86 2.62
C TYR A 314 -16.86 17.40 2.16
N CYS A 315 -17.40 16.51 3.02
CA CYS A 315 -17.63 15.13 2.66
C CYS A 315 -18.54 14.98 1.44
N GLU A 316 -19.63 15.76 1.34
CA GLU A 316 -20.51 15.75 0.18
C GLU A 316 -19.83 16.31 -1.07
N PHE A 317 -19.03 17.37 -0.93
CA PHE A 317 -18.25 17.94 -2.02
C PHE A 317 -17.30 16.91 -2.62
N PHE A 318 -16.46 16.28 -1.79
CA PHE A 318 -15.49 15.29 -2.27
C PHE A 318 -16.15 13.98 -2.74
N ASP A 319 -17.29 13.58 -2.19
CA ASP A 319 -18.07 12.44 -2.70
C ASP A 319 -18.59 12.73 -4.12
N ARG A 320 -19.12 13.93 -4.39
CA ARG A 320 -19.52 14.35 -5.75
C ARG A 320 -18.34 14.38 -6.71
N ARG A 321 -17.22 14.97 -6.31
CA ARG A 321 -15.99 15.02 -7.14
C ARG A 321 -15.46 13.63 -7.45
N GLU A 322 -15.49 12.72 -6.49
CA GLU A 322 -15.10 11.33 -6.70
C GLU A 322 -16.03 10.63 -7.70
N GLN A 323 -17.35 10.83 -7.60
CA GLN A 323 -18.30 10.24 -8.55
C GLN A 323 -18.11 10.75 -9.99
N GLU A 324 -17.71 12.01 -10.15
CA GLU A 324 -17.50 12.63 -11.47
C GLU A 324 -16.14 12.28 -12.10
N LEU A 325 -15.08 12.19 -11.30
CA LEU A 325 -13.70 12.08 -11.77
C LEU A 325 -13.08 10.69 -11.56
N GLY A 326 -13.63 9.92 -10.62
CA GLY A 326 -12.96 8.78 -9.99
C GLY A 326 -11.96 9.20 -8.91
N MET A 327 -11.71 8.30 -7.94
CA MET A 327 -10.81 8.54 -6.80
C MET A 327 -9.43 9.06 -7.21
N ALA A 328 -8.74 8.39 -8.12
CA ALA A 328 -7.37 8.74 -8.50
C ALA A 328 -7.26 10.17 -9.06
N GLU A 329 -8.16 10.55 -9.96
CA GLU A 329 -8.18 11.89 -10.56
C GLU A 329 -8.65 12.96 -9.57
N MET A 330 -9.59 12.63 -8.69
CA MET A 330 -10.01 13.52 -7.60
C MET A 330 -8.82 13.84 -6.68
N LEU A 331 -8.09 12.82 -6.19
CA LEU A 331 -6.91 13.01 -5.36
C LEU A 331 -5.84 13.83 -6.09
N ARG A 332 -5.55 13.50 -7.36
CA ARG A 332 -4.55 14.20 -8.18
C ARG A 332 -4.81 15.70 -8.30
N ARG A 333 -6.08 16.12 -8.35
CA ARG A 333 -6.45 17.55 -8.48
C ARG A 333 -6.41 18.32 -7.16
N HIS A 334 -6.75 17.67 -6.06
CA HIS A 334 -7.00 18.36 -4.79
C HIS A 334 -5.84 18.22 -3.78
N LEU A 335 -5.17 17.06 -3.71
CA LEU A 335 -4.06 16.83 -2.80
C LEU A 335 -2.95 17.90 -2.88
N PRO A 336 -2.53 18.39 -4.07
CA PRO A 336 -1.45 19.38 -4.14
C PRO A 336 -1.78 20.71 -3.44
N ARG A 337 -3.07 21.00 -3.20
CA ARG A 337 -3.53 22.18 -2.45
C ARG A 337 -3.67 21.93 -0.96
N LEU A 338 -3.64 20.66 -0.54
CA LEU A 338 -3.89 20.24 0.84
C LEU A 338 -2.64 19.70 1.55
N LEU A 339 -1.62 19.32 0.78
CA LEU A 339 -0.42 18.63 1.28
C LEU A 339 0.35 19.41 2.34
N SER A 340 0.39 20.74 2.24
CA SER A 340 1.03 21.59 3.25
C SER A 340 0.30 21.56 4.59
N GLY A 341 -1.00 21.21 4.58
CA GLY A 341 -1.87 21.14 5.75
C GLY A 341 -1.74 19.87 6.59
N TRP A 342 -0.81 18.97 6.26
CA TRP A 342 -0.79 17.60 6.76
C TRP A 342 -0.62 17.48 8.29
N VAL A 343 -0.12 18.53 8.96
CA VAL A 343 0.04 18.56 10.42
C VAL A 343 -1.29 18.82 11.15
N GLY A 344 -2.30 19.29 10.41
CA GLY A 344 -3.64 19.55 10.88
C GLY A 344 -4.28 18.43 11.69
N ALA A 345 -5.10 18.81 12.68
CA ALA A 345 -5.73 17.89 13.63
C ALA A 345 -4.75 16.90 14.28
N LEU A 346 -3.55 17.34 14.68
CA LEU A 346 -2.51 16.45 15.21
C LEU A 346 -2.17 15.29 14.26
N GLN A 347 -2.12 15.61 12.97
CA GLN A 347 -1.83 14.71 11.85
C GLN A 347 -2.93 13.69 11.54
N HIS A 348 -4.07 13.73 12.23
CA HIS A 348 -5.13 12.74 12.02
C HIS A 348 -5.76 12.80 10.65
N ALA A 349 -5.94 13.99 10.08
CA ALA A 349 -6.47 14.12 8.73
C ALA A 349 -5.61 13.35 7.72
N THR A 350 -4.29 13.49 7.85
CA THR A 350 -3.29 12.77 7.05
C THR A 350 -3.33 11.27 7.30
N ILE A 351 -3.32 10.86 8.58
CA ILE A 351 -3.43 9.45 8.98
C ILE A 351 -4.70 8.84 8.37
N HIS A 352 -5.84 9.51 8.48
CA HIS A 352 -7.11 9.03 7.97
C HIS A 352 -7.09 8.80 6.46
N LEU A 353 -6.59 9.77 5.68
CA LEU A 353 -6.51 9.63 4.24
C LEU A 353 -5.52 8.53 3.83
N GLY A 354 -4.28 8.60 4.33
CA GLY A 354 -3.26 7.64 3.91
C GLY A 354 -3.60 6.20 4.27
N TRP A 355 -4.27 5.99 5.41
CA TRP A 355 -4.71 4.66 5.84
C TRP A 355 -5.95 4.19 5.09
N ALA A 356 -6.82 5.11 4.65
CA ALA A 356 -7.91 4.76 3.73
C ALA A 356 -7.38 4.27 2.38
N LEU A 357 -6.30 4.88 1.88
CA LEU A 357 -5.63 4.46 0.65
C LEU A 357 -4.96 3.09 0.82
N ASP A 358 -4.27 2.88 1.94
CA ASP A 358 -3.69 1.59 2.33
C ASP A 358 -4.76 0.48 2.39
N ALA A 359 -5.90 0.75 3.06
CA ALA A 359 -7.03 -0.18 3.16
C ALA A 359 -7.86 -0.30 1.86
N GLY A 360 -7.64 0.58 0.88
CA GLY A 360 -8.45 0.64 -0.34
C GLY A 360 -9.93 0.98 -0.11
N ASN A 361 -10.26 1.73 0.96
CA ASN A 361 -11.64 2.07 1.34
C ASN A 361 -12.07 3.44 0.79
N ARG A 362 -13.10 3.44 -0.07
CA ARG A 362 -13.60 4.65 -0.75
C ARG A 362 -14.13 5.70 0.23
N ARG A 363 -14.96 5.30 1.19
CA ARG A 363 -15.67 6.24 2.08
C ARG A 363 -14.70 6.93 3.02
N MET A 364 -13.82 6.17 3.65
CA MET A 364 -12.76 6.67 4.52
C MET A 364 -11.80 7.59 3.74
N ALA A 365 -11.55 7.34 2.46
CA ALA A 365 -10.71 8.23 1.64
C ALA A 365 -11.40 9.58 1.38
N ILE A 366 -12.72 9.59 1.12
CA ILE A 366 -13.51 10.83 1.00
C ILE A 366 -13.48 11.61 2.32
N GLU A 367 -13.65 10.92 3.46
CA GLU A 367 -13.54 11.54 4.79
C GLU A 367 -12.14 12.09 5.04
N GLY A 368 -11.10 11.36 4.63
CA GLY A 368 -9.71 11.75 4.84
C GLY A 368 -9.34 13.02 4.09
N ILE A 369 -9.71 13.13 2.81
CA ILE A 369 -9.44 14.36 2.05
C ILE A 369 -10.32 15.53 2.52
N ALA A 370 -11.58 15.27 2.90
CA ALA A 370 -12.42 16.25 3.56
C ALA A 370 -11.78 16.73 4.88
N TYR A 371 -11.18 15.83 5.65
CA TYR A 371 -10.56 16.14 6.92
C TYR A 371 -9.29 16.98 6.74
N LEU A 372 -8.49 16.70 5.70
CA LEU A 372 -7.32 17.52 5.35
C LEU A 372 -7.72 18.96 5.02
N ALA A 373 -8.86 19.17 4.35
CA ALA A 373 -9.39 20.50 4.07
C ALA A 373 -9.95 21.16 5.35
N PHE A 374 -10.77 20.43 6.09
CA PHE A 374 -11.47 20.88 7.29
C PHE A 374 -10.51 21.33 8.39
N ALA A 375 -9.46 20.54 8.68
CA ALA A 375 -8.51 20.77 9.77
C ALA A 375 -7.13 21.26 9.29
N HIS A 376 -7.05 21.84 8.09
CA HIS A 376 -5.81 22.30 7.48
C HIS A 376 -5.00 23.22 8.41
N VAL A 377 -3.73 22.87 8.64
CA VAL A 377 -2.74 23.72 9.32
C VAL A 377 -1.46 23.69 8.49
N ASP A 378 -1.17 24.81 7.82
CA ASP A 378 -0.08 24.90 6.85
C ASP A 378 1.29 24.79 7.54
N CYS A 379 2.15 23.90 7.04
CA CYS A 379 3.53 23.77 7.49
C CYS A 379 4.51 24.72 6.79
N HIS A 380 4.03 25.55 5.88
CA HIS A 380 4.75 26.56 5.13
C HIS A 380 5.96 26.05 4.33
N PRO A 381 5.80 25.02 3.48
CA PRO A 381 6.90 24.49 2.67
C PRO A 381 7.45 25.52 1.66
N GLU A 382 6.70 26.57 1.33
CA GLU A 382 7.16 27.69 0.51
C GLU A 382 8.24 28.54 1.17
N ARG A 383 8.35 28.50 2.51
CA ARG A 383 9.38 29.24 3.26
C ARG A 383 10.75 28.54 3.21
N THR A 384 10.81 27.29 2.77
CA THR A 384 12.06 26.52 2.81
C THR A 384 13.09 27.02 1.81
N VAL A 385 14.35 27.06 2.22
CA VAL A 385 15.51 27.37 1.38
C VAL A 385 16.54 26.27 1.55
N VAL A 386 17.08 25.77 0.43
CA VAL A 386 18.17 24.79 0.46
C VAL A 386 19.45 25.48 0.89
N SER A 387 20.09 24.98 1.94
CA SER A 387 21.35 25.55 2.44
C SER A 387 22.55 24.80 1.90
N GLU A 388 23.42 25.52 1.18
CA GLU A 388 24.70 25.01 0.71
C GLU A 388 25.61 24.57 1.88
N ALA A 389 25.40 25.12 3.09
CA ALA A 389 26.17 24.79 4.28
C ALA A 389 25.99 23.33 4.73
N TYR A 390 24.90 22.67 4.34
CA TYR A 390 24.65 21.27 4.69
C TYR A 390 25.27 20.28 3.70
N GLY A 391 25.65 20.72 2.49
CA GLY A 391 26.27 19.84 1.50
C GLY A 391 25.44 18.58 1.19
N ALA A 392 26.10 17.43 1.10
CA ALA A 392 25.49 16.11 0.88
C ALA A 392 25.12 15.41 2.20
N GLU A 393 24.51 16.15 3.13
CA GLU A 393 24.02 15.63 4.41
C GLU A 393 22.99 14.50 4.19
N LEU A 394 23.04 13.43 4.98
CA LEU A 394 21.95 12.45 5.05
C LEU A 394 20.87 12.92 6.04
N PRO A 395 19.60 12.50 5.93
CA PRO A 395 18.54 12.80 6.88
C PRO A 395 18.92 12.58 8.35
N LYS A 396 19.66 11.50 8.64
CA LYS A 396 20.12 11.21 10.01
C LYS A 396 21.10 12.26 10.54
N ASP A 397 21.97 12.78 9.68
CA ASP A 397 22.92 13.84 10.02
C ASP A 397 22.16 15.15 10.26
N SER A 398 21.12 15.42 9.47
CA SER A 398 20.22 16.57 9.67
C SER A 398 19.56 16.53 11.05
N LEU A 399 19.13 15.35 11.51
CA LEU A 399 18.56 15.19 12.85
C LEU A 399 19.61 15.46 13.94
N LEU A 400 20.80 14.89 13.82
CA LEU A 400 21.88 15.08 14.79
C LEU A 400 22.30 16.55 14.88
N ARG A 401 22.41 17.24 13.74
CA ARG A 401 22.70 18.68 13.68
C ARG A 401 21.65 19.49 14.44
N LEU A 402 20.36 19.20 14.24
CA LEU A 402 19.28 19.89 14.94
C LEU A 402 19.28 19.57 16.45
N ALA A 403 19.59 18.33 16.82
CA ALA A 403 19.73 17.95 18.22
C ALA A 403 20.87 18.70 18.91
N HIS A 404 22.01 18.87 18.24
CA HIS A 404 23.14 19.66 18.75
C HIS A 404 22.77 21.13 18.90
N TYR A 405 22.11 21.71 17.90
CA TYR A 405 21.59 23.08 17.96
C TYR A 405 20.67 23.29 19.17
N TRP A 406 19.75 22.34 19.42
CA TRP A 406 18.88 22.38 20.59
C TRP A 406 19.61 22.20 21.92
N GLU A 407 20.66 21.38 21.96
CA GLU A 407 21.47 21.18 23.15
C GLU A 407 22.24 22.45 23.54
N GLU A 408 22.83 23.12 22.56
CA GLU A 408 23.60 24.36 22.73
C GLU A 408 22.71 25.55 23.13
N ASN A 409 21.47 25.61 22.62
CA ASN A 409 20.57 26.77 22.77
C ASN A 409 19.34 26.48 23.65
N ARG A 410 19.39 25.43 24.47
CA ARG A 410 18.24 24.88 25.21
C ARG A 410 17.42 25.91 25.99
N GLN A 411 18.09 26.77 26.77
CA GLN A 411 17.40 27.73 27.63
C GLN A 411 16.66 28.79 26.81
N GLU A 412 17.32 29.33 25.79
CA GLU A 412 16.75 30.34 24.89
C GLU A 412 15.59 29.78 24.07
N LEU A 413 15.79 28.62 23.42
CA LEU A 413 14.76 27.97 22.63
C LEU A 413 13.56 27.55 23.48
N GLY A 414 13.80 26.99 24.66
CA GLY A 414 12.71 26.61 25.58
C GLY A 414 11.87 27.82 26.02
N ALA A 415 12.52 28.93 26.38
CA ALA A 415 11.83 30.16 26.73
C ALA A 415 11.06 30.77 25.55
N TRP A 416 11.66 30.75 24.36
CA TRP A 416 11.02 31.22 23.13
C TRP A 416 9.76 30.41 22.81
N VAL A 417 9.83 29.07 22.83
CA VAL A 417 8.65 28.20 22.61
C VAL A 417 7.57 28.47 23.65
N GLN A 418 7.94 28.63 24.93
CA GLN A 418 6.96 28.89 25.97
C GLN A 418 6.25 30.23 25.77
N ASN A 419 7.00 31.31 25.47
CA ASN A 419 6.41 32.62 25.16
C ASN A 419 5.48 32.56 23.95
N LEU A 420 5.86 31.80 22.91
CA LEU A 420 5.05 31.64 21.71
C LEU A 420 3.72 30.93 21.99
N VAL A 421 3.75 29.91 22.85
CA VAL A 421 2.55 29.13 23.22
C VAL A 421 1.63 29.93 24.15
N ASP A 422 2.20 30.74 25.06
CA ASP A 422 1.45 31.58 25.99
C ASP A 422 0.76 32.77 25.30
N ASP A 423 1.25 33.17 24.12
CA ASP A 423 0.58 34.17 23.30
C ASP A 423 -0.65 33.57 22.59
N THR A 424 -1.82 33.89 23.16
CA THR A 424 -3.15 33.48 22.69
C THR A 424 -3.82 34.50 21.76
N THR A 425 -3.11 35.58 21.37
CA THR A 425 -3.69 36.67 20.56
C THR A 425 -3.59 36.45 19.04
N ALA A 426 -2.91 35.40 18.62
CA ALA A 426 -2.69 35.10 17.22
C ALA A 426 -3.96 34.65 16.49
N ASP A 427 -3.97 34.89 15.18
CA ASP A 427 -5.04 34.49 14.27
C ASP A 427 -5.01 32.97 13.99
N ILE A 428 -5.43 32.22 15.00
CA ILE A 428 -5.60 30.76 14.97
C ILE A 428 -7.01 30.41 15.44
N HIS A 429 -7.52 29.26 15.01
CA HIS A 429 -8.86 28.83 15.40
C HIS A 429 -8.99 28.75 16.94
N PRO A 430 -9.93 29.48 17.58
CA PRO A 430 -9.97 29.65 19.04
C PRO A 430 -10.04 28.33 19.82
N GLU A 431 -10.79 27.35 19.32
CA GLU A 431 -10.94 26.05 19.99
C GLU A 431 -9.65 25.21 20.00
N LEU A 432 -8.64 25.50 19.17
CA LEU A 432 -7.33 24.82 19.28
C LEU A 432 -6.68 25.09 20.64
N LEU A 433 -6.94 26.26 21.25
CA LEU A 433 -6.48 26.61 22.59
C LEU A 433 -6.91 25.57 23.63
N ARG A 434 -8.12 25.01 23.49
CA ARG A 434 -8.63 23.98 24.40
C ARG A 434 -7.86 22.68 24.26
N SER A 435 -7.41 22.32 23.06
CA SER A 435 -6.63 21.09 22.80
C SER A 435 -5.21 21.12 23.38
N GLY A 436 -4.61 22.30 23.59
CA GLY A 436 -3.25 22.46 24.13
C GLY A 436 -2.14 22.06 23.15
N LEU A 437 -2.03 20.77 22.80
CA LEU A 437 -1.02 20.26 21.87
C LEU A 437 -1.22 20.77 20.44
N GLN A 438 -2.46 20.74 19.93
CA GLN A 438 -2.74 21.24 18.58
C GLN A 438 -2.48 22.74 18.47
N HIS A 439 -2.86 23.53 19.47
CA HIS A 439 -2.53 24.97 19.57
C HIS A 439 -1.03 25.20 19.49
N ARG A 440 -0.27 24.51 20.35
CA ARG A 440 1.19 24.62 20.41
C ARG A 440 1.86 24.34 19.06
N ILE A 441 1.41 23.33 18.34
CA ILE A 441 1.93 23.01 17.00
C ILE A 441 1.51 24.08 15.98
N ALA A 442 0.25 24.51 15.98
CA ALA A 442 -0.22 25.55 15.07
C ALA A 442 0.52 26.89 15.26
N ARG A 443 0.78 27.29 16.51
CA ARG A 443 1.59 28.47 16.84
C ARG A 443 3.03 28.32 16.33
N MET A 444 3.64 27.16 16.55
CA MET A 444 4.99 26.86 16.07
C MET A 444 5.10 26.94 14.55
N LEU A 445 4.14 26.39 13.81
CA LEU A 445 4.15 26.42 12.35
C LEU A 445 3.90 27.84 11.81
N GLY A 446 2.93 28.56 12.37
CA GLY A 446 2.60 29.92 11.94
C GLY A 446 3.78 30.89 12.10
N GLU A 447 4.40 30.90 13.29
CA GLU A 447 5.59 31.71 13.59
C GLU A 447 6.81 31.16 12.83
N GLY A 448 7.07 29.87 12.99
CA GLY A 448 8.20 29.16 12.44
C GLY A 448 9.54 29.49 13.13
N HIS A 449 10.60 28.86 12.63
CA HIS A 449 11.97 29.10 13.09
C HIS A 449 12.93 28.96 11.91
N PRO A 450 14.00 29.78 11.78
CA PRO A 450 14.93 29.69 10.64
C PRO A 450 15.47 28.28 10.39
N ARG A 451 15.75 27.52 11.46
CA ARG A 451 16.24 26.12 11.35
C ARG A 451 15.20 25.10 10.87
N ILE A 452 13.90 25.44 10.87
CA ILE A 452 12.85 24.61 10.26
C ILE A 452 12.90 24.76 8.73
N TYR A 453 13.13 25.98 8.25
CA TYR A 453 13.04 26.31 6.82
C TYR A 453 14.39 26.22 6.09
N GLU A 454 15.50 26.29 6.81
CA GLU A 454 16.82 26.00 6.25
C GLU A 454 16.97 24.48 6.08
N THR A 455 16.80 23.99 4.85
CA THR A 455 16.69 22.54 4.55
C THR A 455 17.93 21.99 3.85
N PRO A 456 18.28 20.71 4.09
CA PRO A 456 19.34 20.00 3.38
C PRO A 456 18.91 19.61 1.95
N GLY A 457 19.88 19.34 1.08
CA GLY A 457 19.62 19.04 -0.33
C GLY A 457 18.73 17.82 -0.56
N TRP A 458 18.83 16.79 0.30
CA TRP A 458 18.08 15.54 0.16
C TRP A 458 16.56 15.73 0.26
N VAL A 459 16.08 16.81 0.90
CA VAL A 459 14.63 17.10 1.00
C VAL A 459 14.00 17.33 -0.38
N ASN A 460 14.81 17.75 -1.35
CA ASN A 460 14.39 17.98 -2.73
C ASN A 460 14.90 16.87 -3.68
N ASP A 461 15.36 15.74 -3.14
CA ASP A 461 15.85 14.64 -3.96
C ASP A 461 14.71 14.01 -4.78
N ARG A 462 15.07 13.44 -5.93
CA ARG A 462 14.14 12.74 -6.81
C ARG A 462 13.93 11.28 -6.39
N ASP A 463 14.85 10.72 -5.61
CA ASP A 463 14.67 9.40 -4.99
C ASP A 463 13.83 9.52 -3.71
N THR A 464 12.52 9.64 -3.90
CA THR A 464 11.56 9.77 -2.81
C THR A 464 11.47 8.51 -1.96
N ASP A 465 11.69 7.33 -2.54
CA ASP A 465 11.62 6.06 -1.81
C ASP A 465 12.74 5.94 -0.79
N ALA A 466 13.98 6.25 -1.19
CA ALA A 466 15.11 6.32 -0.27
C ALA A 466 14.88 7.36 0.83
N SER A 467 14.30 8.52 0.50
CA SER A 467 13.96 9.57 1.46
C SER A 467 12.96 9.07 2.51
N TRP A 468 11.91 8.38 2.09
CA TRP A 468 10.91 7.81 2.99
C TRP A 468 11.46 6.72 3.91
N ASP A 469 12.35 5.84 3.42
CA ASP A 469 13.00 4.84 4.25
C ASP A 469 13.90 5.47 5.33
N GLN A 470 14.66 6.48 4.95
CA GLN A 470 15.54 7.20 5.88
C GLN A 470 14.74 8.01 6.90
N LEU A 471 13.65 8.66 6.49
CA LEU A 471 12.70 9.32 7.40
C LEU A 471 12.06 8.30 8.35
N GLY A 472 11.64 7.14 7.85
CA GLY A 472 11.05 6.08 8.66
C GLY A 472 12.00 5.62 9.77
N TYR A 473 13.27 5.43 9.43
CA TYR A 473 14.32 5.11 10.40
C TYR A 473 14.53 6.24 11.42
N LEU A 474 14.65 7.48 10.96
CA LEU A 474 14.89 8.67 11.78
C LEU A 474 13.79 8.90 12.81
N VAL A 475 12.52 8.86 12.39
CA VAL A 475 11.38 9.06 13.30
C VAL A 475 11.30 7.92 14.32
N THR A 476 11.66 6.68 13.92
CA THR A 476 11.74 5.55 14.85
C THR A 476 12.85 5.74 15.88
N LEU A 477 14.01 6.29 15.50
CA LEU A 477 15.07 6.64 16.45
C LEU A 477 14.63 7.73 17.44
N LEU A 478 13.89 8.74 16.98
CA LEU A 478 13.31 9.74 17.88
C LEU A 478 12.37 9.10 18.88
N TYR A 479 11.48 8.22 18.43
CA TYR A 479 10.56 7.52 19.32
C TYR A 479 11.28 6.62 20.33
N LEU A 480 12.31 5.89 19.92
CA LEU A 480 13.14 5.10 20.85
C LEU A 480 13.99 5.98 21.78
N ALA A 481 14.32 7.21 21.37
CA ALA A 481 14.95 8.18 22.25
C ALA A 481 14.00 8.68 23.34
N GLU A 482 12.68 8.58 23.15
CA GLU A 482 11.67 9.03 24.11
C GLU A 482 10.46 8.06 24.07
N PRO A 483 10.66 6.80 24.51
CA PRO A 483 9.67 5.74 24.31
C PRO A 483 8.37 6.07 25.05
N GLY A 484 7.25 5.82 24.39
CA GLY A 484 5.93 6.17 24.90
C GLY A 484 5.48 7.59 24.58
N ASP A 485 6.28 8.43 23.90
CA ASP A 485 5.86 9.79 23.51
C ASP A 485 4.76 9.76 22.44
N PHE A 486 3.64 10.41 22.76
CA PHE A 486 2.44 10.46 21.93
C PHE A 486 2.63 11.16 20.58
N LEU A 487 3.36 12.28 20.54
CA LEU A 487 3.59 13.04 19.31
C LEU A 487 4.54 12.29 18.37
N LEU A 488 5.55 11.63 18.93
CA LEU A 488 6.51 10.85 18.15
C LEU A 488 5.85 9.59 17.55
N LEU A 489 4.94 8.93 18.28
CA LEU A 489 4.10 7.86 17.72
C LEU A 489 3.26 8.38 16.55
N HIS A 490 2.65 9.56 16.69
CA HIS A 490 1.85 10.15 15.61
C HIS A 490 2.68 10.45 14.37
N LEU A 491 3.92 10.93 14.53
CA LEU A 491 4.83 11.08 13.39
C LEU A 491 5.04 9.76 12.64
N MET A 492 5.21 8.62 13.34
CA MET A 492 5.40 7.32 12.68
C MET A 492 4.15 6.90 11.90
N THR A 493 2.98 7.04 12.50
CA THR A 493 1.71 6.68 11.83
C THR A 493 1.34 7.63 10.68
N ALA A 494 1.70 8.91 10.80
CA ALA A 494 1.56 9.90 9.74
C ALA A 494 2.59 9.70 8.62
N LEU A 495 3.81 9.21 8.92
CA LEU A 495 4.80 8.85 7.91
C LEU A 495 4.28 7.74 6.99
N HIS A 496 3.72 6.69 7.59
CA HIS A 496 3.05 5.61 6.84
C HIS A 496 1.99 6.21 5.91
N ALA A 497 1.13 7.05 6.46
CA ALA A 497 0.06 7.69 5.72
C ALA A 497 0.56 8.58 4.56
N MET A 498 1.58 9.40 4.81
CA MET A 498 2.17 10.30 3.82
C MET A 498 2.83 9.56 2.66
N ARG A 499 3.33 8.35 2.86
CA ARG A 499 3.85 7.51 1.78
C ARG A 499 2.72 7.10 0.81
N HIS A 500 1.60 6.60 1.34
CA HIS A 500 0.44 6.27 0.51
C HIS A 500 -0.16 7.50 -0.19
N ILE A 501 -0.18 8.65 0.48
CA ILE A 501 -0.60 9.92 -0.12
C ILE A 501 0.37 10.34 -1.25
N ALA A 502 1.68 10.18 -1.05
CA ALA A 502 2.68 10.47 -2.07
C ALA A 502 2.52 9.58 -3.31
N ASP A 503 2.18 8.31 -3.13
CA ASP A 503 1.93 7.39 -4.26
C ASP A 503 0.73 7.80 -5.11
N ALA A 504 -0.27 8.45 -4.51
CA ALA A 504 -1.43 9.02 -5.19
C ALA A 504 -1.13 10.34 -5.94
N LEU A 505 0.04 10.96 -5.70
CA LEU A 505 0.47 12.16 -6.41
C LEU A 505 1.13 11.81 -7.77
N PRO A 506 1.08 12.73 -8.76
CA PRO A 506 1.91 12.64 -9.95
C PRO A 506 3.40 12.50 -9.58
N ALA A 507 4.14 11.71 -10.35
CA ALA A 507 5.55 11.41 -10.07
C ALA A 507 6.40 12.67 -9.86
N GLU A 508 6.14 13.72 -10.64
CA GLU A 508 6.82 15.01 -10.55
C GLU A 508 6.49 15.83 -9.29
N GLN A 509 5.43 15.47 -8.56
CA GLN A 509 4.99 16.14 -7.33
C GLN A 509 5.32 15.34 -6.06
N ARG A 510 5.76 14.08 -6.18
CA ARG A 510 6.13 13.25 -5.02
C ARG A 510 7.20 13.87 -4.12
N PRO A 511 8.24 14.56 -4.64
CA PRO A 511 9.20 15.24 -3.77
C PRO A 511 8.57 16.31 -2.87
N GLU A 512 7.45 16.93 -3.28
CA GLU A 512 6.76 17.91 -2.45
C GLU A 512 6.17 17.28 -1.19
N ALA A 513 5.78 16.00 -1.23
CA ALA A 513 5.31 15.27 -0.05
C ALA A 513 6.43 15.05 0.96
N VAL A 514 7.64 14.71 0.50
CA VAL A 514 8.84 14.58 1.35
C VAL A 514 9.17 15.93 1.99
N LYS A 515 9.12 17.00 1.19
CA LYS A 515 9.36 18.37 1.65
C LYS A 515 8.35 18.83 2.69
N CYS A 516 7.06 18.69 2.42
CA CYS A 516 5.99 19.00 3.36
C CYS A 516 6.17 18.21 4.66
N TYR A 517 6.42 16.90 4.54
CA TYR A 517 6.62 16.04 5.70
C TYR A 517 7.81 16.52 6.53
N TRP A 518 8.99 16.72 5.94
CA TRP A 518 10.17 17.21 6.65
C TRP A 518 9.90 18.54 7.37
N THR A 519 9.34 19.54 6.70
CA THR A 519 9.05 20.83 7.32
C THR A 519 8.08 20.69 8.50
N GLY A 520 7.03 19.90 8.33
CA GLY A 520 6.06 19.67 9.39
C GLY A 520 6.61 18.86 10.57
N ILE A 521 7.51 17.87 10.35
CA ILE A 521 8.11 17.15 11.48
C ILE A 521 8.92 18.11 12.35
N LEU A 522 9.64 19.03 11.72
CA LEU A 522 10.46 20.01 12.45
C LEU A 522 9.57 20.97 13.25
N GLY A 523 8.44 21.40 12.69
CA GLY A 523 7.42 22.15 13.42
C GLY A 523 6.90 21.39 14.64
N VAL A 524 6.52 20.12 14.48
CA VAL A 524 6.07 19.27 15.59
C VAL A 524 7.17 19.12 16.65
N LEU A 525 8.40 18.78 16.24
CA LEU A 525 9.53 18.58 17.16
C LEU A 525 9.89 19.86 17.93
N PHE A 526 9.95 21.01 17.26
CA PHE A 526 10.24 22.28 17.92
C PHE A 526 9.13 22.69 18.89
N SER A 527 7.87 22.41 18.55
CA SER A 527 6.73 22.76 19.39
C SER A 527 6.78 22.09 20.77
N ARG A 528 7.46 20.93 20.90
CA ARG A 528 7.66 20.19 22.16
C ARG A 528 8.46 20.99 23.21
N GLY A 529 9.14 22.06 22.81
CA GLY A 529 9.96 22.88 23.71
C GLY A 529 11.25 22.19 24.18
N HIS A 530 11.55 21.02 23.62
CA HIS A 530 12.77 20.25 23.87
C HIS A 530 13.05 19.33 22.68
N PHE A 531 14.24 18.73 22.67
CA PHE A 531 14.68 17.80 21.64
C PHE A 531 15.42 16.61 22.26
N ALA A 532 15.43 15.49 21.55
CA ALA A 532 16.21 14.32 21.91
C ALA A 532 17.71 14.66 22.02
N ARG A 533 18.39 14.12 23.04
CA ARG A 533 19.81 14.40 23.27
C ARG A 533 20.67 13.82 22.13
N PRO A 534 21.65 14.57 21.59
CA PRO A 534 22.54 14.07 20.54
C PRO A 534 23.20 12.74 20.91
N GLY A 535 23.79 12.65 22.11
CA GLY A 535 24.43 11.42 22.57
C GLY A 535 23.50 10.21 22.65
N LYS A 536 22.20 10.41 22.94
CA LYS A 536 21.22 9.32 22.95
C LYS A 536 20.87 8.88 21.53
N LEU A 537 20.67 9.82 20.61
CA LEU A 537 20.43 9.54 19.19
C LEU A 537 21.62 8.80 18.56
N THR A 538 22.85 9.27 18.80
CA THR A 538 24.08 8.59 18.33
C THR A 538 24.21 7.17 18.89
N ALA A 539 23.88 6.96 20.17
CA ALA A 539 23.93 5.63 20.77
C ALA A 539 22.89 4.67 20.18
N LEU A 540 21.67 5.15 19.91
CA LEU A 540 20.63 4.36 19.27
C LEU A 540 20.95 4.07 17.80
N ASP A 541 21.47 5.06 17.06
CA ASP A 541 21.93 4.85 15.69
C ASP A 541 23.03 3.77 15.64
N GLY A 542 24.04 3.88 16.51
CA GLY A 542 25.11 2.87 16.59
C GLY A 542 24.61 1.45 16.95
N LEU A 543 23.48 1.33 17.63
CA LEU A 543 22.85 0.04 17.94
C LEU A 543 22.06 -0.53 16.76
N PHE A 544 21.42 0.32 15.94
CA PHE A 544 20.39 -0.10 14.99
C PHE A 544 20.71 0.16 13.51
N ASP A 545 21.74 0.94 13.18
CA ASP A 545 22.06 1.34 11.80
C ASP A 545 22.18 0.13 10.87
N THR A 546 22.80 -0.95 11.36
CA THR A 546 23.03 -2.21 10.64
C THR A 546 22.31 -3.42 11.24
N ALA A 547 21.52 -3.24 12.30
CA ALA A 547 20.85 -4.35 12.97
C ALA A 547 19.65 -4.84 12.16
N VAL A 548 19.69 -6.13 11.79
CA VAL A 548 18.64 -6.81 11.04
C VAL A 548 18.27 -8.13 11.72
N ASP A 549 16.98 -8.41 11.75
CA ASP A 549 16.39 -9.67 12.14
C ASP A 549 16.27 -10.55 10.87
N ASP A 550 16.71 -11.81 10.92
CA ASP A 550 16.43 -12.77 9.85
C ASP A 550 14.92 -13.04 9.81
N VAL A 551 14.22 -12.47 8.84
CA VAL A 551 12.74 -12.57 8.72
C VAL A 551 12.22 -14.00 8.64
N THR A 552 13.08 -14.98 8.34
CA THR A 552 12.73 -16.40 8.29
C THR A 552 12.92 -17.13 9.63
N ASP A 553 13.61 -16.52 10.61
CA ASP A 553 13.78 -17.11 11.94
C ASP A 553 12.41 -17.14 12.68
N PRO A 554 11.91 -18.33 13.07
CA PRO A 554 10.61 -18.49 13.71
C PRO A 554 10.49 -17.77 15.07
N ARG A 555 11.61 -17.34 15.67
CA ARG A 555 11.62 -16.52 16.88
C ARG A 555 10.93 -15.18 16.65
N TRP A 556 11.18 -14.52 15.53
CA TRP A 556 10.61 -13.20 15.27
C TRP A 556 9.13 -13.28 14.93
N ALA A 557 8.72 -14.34 14.22
CA ALA A 557 7.29 -14.64 14.04
C ALA A 557 6.56 -14.78 15.38
N ARG A 558 7.18 -15.44 16.36
CA ARG A 558 6.64 -15.57 17.72
C ARG A 558 6.59 -14.24 18.47
N GLU A 559 7.63 -13.42 18.35
CA GLU A 559 7.67 -12.10 19.00
C GLU A 559 6.60 -11.16 18.43
N TRP A 560 6.46 -11.11 17.10
CA TRP A 560 5.37 -10.39 16.45
C TRP A 560 4.00 -10.90 16.89
N SER A 561 3.83 -12.22 17.03
CA SER A 561 2.58 -12.80 17.54
C SER A 561 2.23 -12.27 18.94
N TRP A 562 3.22 -12.09 19.83
CA TRP A 562 3.00 -11.51 21.16
C TRP A 562 2.70 -10.01 21.10
N LEU A 563 3.40 -9.25 20.26
CA LEU A 563 3.15 -7.82 20.07
C LEU A 563 1.73 -7.57 19.53
N ILE A 564 1.32 -8.36 18.53
CA ILE A 564 -0.03 -8.30 17.94
C ILE A 564 -1.09 -8.70 18.97
N ALA A 565 -0.87 -9.80 19.69
CA ALA A 565 -1.80 -10.23 20.72
C ALA A 565 -1.96 -9.15 21.80
N ARG A 566 -0.86 -8.55 22.27
CA ARG A 566 -0.90 -7.46 23.25
C ARG A 566 -1.64 -6.24 22.71
N ALA A 567 -1.34 -5.81 21.48
CA ALA A 567 -2.02 -4.67 20.86
C ALA A 567 -3.53 -4.88 20.76
N ALA A 568 -3.98 -6.09 20.45
CA ALA A 568 -5.40 -6.40 20.35
C ALA A 568 -6.14 -6.43 21.72
N GLU A 569 -5.41 -6.43 22.84
CA GLU A 569 -5.97 -6.33 24.20
C GLU A 569 -5.90 -4.89 24.77
N GLU A 570 -5.26 -3.95 24.08
CA GLU A 570 -5.17 -2.56 24.54
C GLU A 570 -6.50 -1.84 24.39
N GLU A 571 -6.82 -0.92 25.29
CA GLU A 571 -7.92 0.03 25.13
C GLU A 571 -7.47 1.26 24.31
N GLU A 572 -6.17 1.55 24.33
CA GLU A 572 -5.50 2.63 23.61
C GLU A 572 -5.36 2.29 22.11
N GLU A 573 -6.09 2.99 21.26
CA GLU A 573 -6.11 2.80 19.80
C GLU A 573 -4.74 3.07 19.15
N HIS A 574 -3.89 3.82 19.82
CA HIS A 574 -2.55 4.20 19.39
C HIS A 574 -1.63 3.01 19.25
N ASN A 575 -1.81 2.00 20.10
CA ASN A 575 -0.92 0.85 20.19
C ASN A 575 -1.10 -0.16 19.04
N PRO A 576 -2.34 -0.54 18.64
CA PRO A 576 -2.57 -1.28 17.39
C PRO A 576 -1.98 -0.57 16.17
N LYS A 577 -2.14 0.75 16.08
CA LYS A 577 -1.60 1.54 14.96
C LYS A 577 -0.08 1.47 14.89
N LEU A 578 0.58 1.61 16.04
CA LEU A 578 2.03 1.49 16.17
C LEU A 578 2.51 0.10 15.71
N VAL A 579 1.92 -0.97 16.24
CA VAL A 579 2.34 -2.35 15.90
C VAL A 579 2.14 -2.65 14.42
N TYR A 580 1.02 -2.21 13.83
CA TYR A 580 0.76 -2.32 12.41
C TYR A 580 1.86 -1.65 11.57
N VAL A 581 2.10 -0.35 11.79
CA VAL A 581 3.08 0.41 11.01
C VAL A 581 4.50 -0.12 11.19
N MET A 582 4.89 -0.48 12.42
CA MET A 582 6.22 -1.04 12.67
C MET A 582 6.42 -2.40 12.00
N ARG A 583 5.38 -3.24 11.93
CA ARG A 583 5.44 -4.52 11.23
C ARG A 583 5.62 -4.32 9.72
N GLU A 584 4.87 -3.39 9.13
CA GLU A 584 5.01 -3.05 7.71
C GLU A 584 6.42 -2.52 7.38
N MET A 585 6.93 -1.60 8.20
CA MET A 585 8.29 -1.08 8.04
C MET A 585 9.35 -2.17 8.23
N TRP A 586 9.15 -3.09 9.17
CA TRP A 586 10.05 -4.24 9.38
C TRP A 586 10.11 -5.14 8.14
N HIS A 587 8.97 -5.54 7.59
CA HIS A 587 8.93 -6.36 6.38
C HIS A 587 9.52 -5.63 5.16
N ARG A 588 9.14 -4.37 4.94
CA ARG A 588 9.63 -3.56 3.81
C ARG A 588 11.15 -3.45 3.79
N THR A 589 11.75 -3.26 4.96
CA THR A 589 13.19 -3.00 5.09
C THR A 589 14.02 -4.28 5.26
N GLY A 590 13.45 -5.46 4.99
CA GLY A 590 14.16 -6.73 5.10
C GLY A 590 14.50 -7.11 6.55
N GLY A 591 13.68 -6.69 7.50
CA GLY A 591 13.78 -7.08 8.91
C GLY A 591 14.59 -6.14 9.80
N ARG A 592 14.73 -4.84 9.51
CA ARG A 592 15.52 -3.94 10.39
C ARG A 592 14.99 -3.97 11.82
N SER A 593 15.83 -4.37 12.77
CA SER A 593 15.42 -4.69 14.15
C SER A 593 14.81 -3.51 14.90
N VAL A 594 15.16 -2.28 14.51
CA VAL A 594 14.67 -1.04 15.11
C VAL A 594 13.15 -0.97 15.16
N TYR A 595 12.46 -1.42 14.10
CA TYR A 595 11.00 -1.35 14.00
C TYR A 595 10.33 -2.36 14.95
N ARG A 596 10.86 -3.58 15.05
CA ARG A 596 10.39 -4.58 16.02
C ARG A 596 10.56 -4.08 17.45
N VAL A 597 11.70 -3.47 17.77
CA VAL A 597 11.96 -2.93 19.11
C VAL A 597 11.01 -1.76 19.43
N ALA A 598 10.77 -0.86 18.47
CA ALA A 598 9.84 0.24 18.62
C ALA A 598 8.39 -0.22 18.77
N ALA A 599 7.98 -1.29 18.10
CA ALA A 599 6.63 -1.86 18.21
C ALA A 599 6.24 -2.25 19.64
N GLY A 600 7.21 -2.54 20.51
CA GLY A 600 6.96 -2.89 21.92
C GLY A 600 6.78 -1.71 22.88
N GLN A 601 7.01 -0.46 22.44
CA GLN A 601 7.07 0.72 23.31
C GLN A 601 5.71 1.41 23.48
N PHE A 602 4.67 0.66 23.88
CA PHE A 602 3.30 1.15 23.92
C PHE A 602 3.14 2.50 24.65
N THR A 603 2.28 3.33 24.08
CA THR A 603 2.01 4.71 24.48
C THR A 603 0.64 4.78 25.15
N ALA A 604 0.53 5.60 26.18
CA ALA A 604 -0.76 5.99 26.76
C ALA A 604 -1.19 7.35 26.21
N THR A 605 -2.50 7.55 26.13
CA THR A 605 -3.07 8.84 25.74
C THR A 605 -2.75 9.91 26.80
N PRO A 606 -2.32 11.13 26.42
CA PRO A 606 -2.06 12.20 27.38
C PRO A 606 -3.32 12.63 28.15
N GLU A 607 -3.15 13.06 29.39
CA GLU A 607 -4.23 13.68 30.16
C GLU A 607 -4.75 14.94 29.45
N LEU A 608 -6.07 15.11 29.45
CA LEU A 608 -6.69 16.31 28.89
C LEU A 608 -6.38 17.53 29.76
N PRO A 609 -6.05 18.68 29.16
CA PRO A 609 -5.88 19.91 29.93
C PRO A 609 -7.22 20.36 30.55
N ALA A 610 -7.15 21.09 31.68
CA ALA A 610 -8.32 21.58 32.42
C ALA A 610 -9.29 22.43 31.57
N THR A 611 -8.84 22.96 30.44
CA THR A 611 -9.67 23.67 29.45
C THR A 611 -10.79 22.81 28.85
N PHE A 612 -10.68 21.48 28.89
CA PHE A 612 -11.74 20.56 28.46
C PHE A 612 -12.90 20.43 29.46
N GLU A 613 -12.77 20.95 30.70
CA GLU A 613 -13.87 20.95 31.68
C GLU A 613 -14.96 21.99 31.35
N GLN A 614 -14.64 22.99 30.52
CA GLN A 614 -15.58 24.00 30.04
C GLN A 614 -16.29 23.49 28.78
N PRO A 615 -17.52 23.90 28.44
CA PRO A 615 -18.15 23.52 27.16
C PRO A 615 -17.43 24.14 25.96
N PRO A 616 -17.55 23.56 24.74
CA PRO A 616 -17.09 24.19 23.50
C PRO A 616 -17.72 25.55 23.27
N VAL A 617 -16.94 26.46 22.68
CA VAL A 617 -17.42 27.76 22.23
C VAL A 617 -17.98 27.57 20.82
N ASP A 618 -19.29 27.83 20.66
CA ASP A 618 -20.02 27.70 19.39
C ASP A 618 -19.54 28.66 18.30
#